data_AF-A0A1Q9P1H9-F1
#
_entry.id   AF-A0A1Q9P1H9-F1
#
_cell.length_a   1.000
_cell.length_b   1.000
_cell.length_c   1.000
_cell.angle_alpha   90.00
_cell.angle_beta   90.00
_cell.angle_gamma   90.00
#
_symmetry.space_group_name_H-M   'P 1'
#
loop_
_entity.id
_entity.type
_entity.pdbx_description
1 polymer ?
#
loop_
_entity_poly.entity_id
_entity_poly.type
_entity_poly.pdbx_seq_one_letter_code
_entity_poly.pdbx_strand_id
1 'polypeptide(L)'
;MVLHGHKFGFFNKLFKLLLILILFNILSKISIVFASNNFLGLNTRGIIIMWVELFILASFVITWLINLKIIRYYRTSIIGRPFIYILIGLTFLAASRIYILLFNLHIYELDETTLQFGWHIMYFSGMITFLISINNFDKRRYDDELQGFQKNDLLVILFLSIINILTYFFTISHNKVISNILVGSIFDKTGSVHFIAFILTGYLAFKLLKIKTTSTKDELGRLLVSFIPFFLIFLSLMTLNHFWELITESWGILGLNHDVIETVEQLFWIPGFLVTFIGLKRVHTISINSILYSETQLAIKLSEKNSRLILYILEIMSHHVGSSAMNIAIKSSEDIGVHFSDIQIADIHNLSIAVNENTKELLGEFPSNILSQAINLVSTFYSN
;
A
#
# COMPACT_ATOMS: atom_id res chain seq x y z
N MET A 1 -3.30 31.23 7.13
CA MET A 1 -3.56 29.83 7.52
C MET A 1 -2.76 28.88 6.59
N VAL A 2 -1.42 28.84 6.72
CA VAL A 2 -0.48 28.19 5.75
C VAL A 2 0.29 27.01 6.37
N LEU A 3 -0.09 26.55 7.57
CA LEU A 3 0.71 25.57 8.33
C LEU A 3 0.47 24.09 8.00
N HIS A 4 -0.33 23.73 7.00
CA HIS A 4 -0.67 22.31 6.74
C HIS A 4 0.11 21.66 5.58
N GLY A 5 0.79 22.45 4.73
CA GLY A 5 1.72 21.92 3.71
C GLY A 5 3.00 21.29 4.28
N HIS A 6 3.43 21.71 5.47
CA HIS A 6 4.71 21.30 6.05
C HIS A 6 4.70 19.89 6.68
N LYS A 7 3.55 19.40 7.16
CA LYS A 7 3.50 18.14 7.92
C LYS A 7 3.78 16.92 7.05
N PHE A 8 3.19 16.84 5.86
CA PHE A 8 3.48 15.74 4.92
C PHE A 8 4.90 15.84 4.32
N GLY A 9 5.40 17.07 4.12
CA GLY A 9 6.78 17.30 3.71
C GLY A 9 7.80 16.80 4.75
N PHE A 10 7.52 17.00 6.04
CA PHE A 10 8.33 16.47 7.13
C PHE A 10 8.30 14.94 7.17
N PHE A 11 7.12 14.31 7.08
CA PHE A 11 7.03 12.83 7.03
C PHE A 11 7.73 12.25 5.80
N ASN A 12 7.59 12.86 4.62
CA ASN A 12 8.30 12.43 3.42
C ASN A 12 9.82 12.59 3.58
N LYS A 13 10.29 13.67 4.21
CA LYS A 13 11.72 13.88 4.50
C LYS A 13 12.24 12.89 5.55
N LEU A 14 11.50 12.68 6.64
CA LEU A 14 11.85 11.76 7.72
C LEU A 14 11.84 10.32 7.23
N PHE A 15 10.83 9.93 6.45
CA PHE A 15 10.74 8.61 5.84
C PHE A 15 11.87 8.39 4.84
N LYS A 16 12.16 9.36 3.97
CA LYS A 16 13.32 9.29 3.06
C LYS A 16 14.63 9.18 3.83
N LEU A 17 14.80 9.95 4.90
CA LEU A 17 15.99 9.91 5.74
C LEU A 17 16.13 8.55 6.43
N LEU A 18 15.07 8.03 7.04
CA LEU A 18 15.03 6.69 7.64
C LEU A 18 15.35 5.62 6.60
N LEU A 19 14.74 5.68 5.41
CA LEU A 19 15.01 4.76 4.32
C LEU A 19 16.48 4.84 3.86
N ILE A 20 17.03 6.05 3.70
CA ILE A 20 18.44 6.26 3.35
C ILE A 20 19.36 5.74 4.45
N LEU A 21 19.06 5.98 5.73
CA LEU A 21 19.87 5.50 6.85
C LEU A 21 19.81 3.98 6.97
N ILE A 22 18.64 3.37 6.80
CA ILE A 22 18.46 1.91 6.78
C ILE A 22 19.22 1.32 5.59
N LEU A 23 19.03 1.85 4.38
CA LEU A 23 19.74 1.41 3.19
C LEU A 23 21.25 1.60 3.33
N PHE A 24 21.71 2.74 3.85
CA PHE A 24 23.13 3.00 4.07
C PHE A 24 23.73 2.05 5.11
N ASN A 25 23.03 1.78 6.21
CA ASN A 25 23.49 0.85 7.25
C ASN A 25 23.53 -0.59 6.71
N ILE A 26 22.50 -1.00 5.96
CA ILE A 26 22.46 -2.31 5.28
C ILE A 26 23.59 -2.41 4.25
N LEU A 27 23.72 -1.43 3.34
CA LEU A 27 24.73 -1.44 2.28
C LEU A 27 26.15 -1.35 2.84
N SER A 28 26.39 -0.56 3.89
CA SER A 28 27.70 -0.50 4.54
C SER A 28 28.04 -1.82 5.22
N LYS A 29 27.12 -2.43 5.98
CA LYS A 29 27.37 -3.75 6.59
C LYS A 29 27.53 -4.87 5.56
N ILE A 30 26.70 -4.88 4.51
CA ILE A 30 26.87 -5.77 3.36
C ILE A 30 28.26 -5.56 2.75
N SER A 31 28.66 -4.32 2.46
CA SER A 31 29.97 -4.03 1.88
C SER A 31 31.14 -4.47 2.77
N ILE A 32 31.00 -4.38 4.11
CA ILE A 32 31.99 -4.87 5.07
C ILE A 32 32.07 -6.40 5.01
N VAL A 33 30.94 -7.11 4.94
CA VAL A 33 30.89 -8.58 4.79
C VAL A 33 31.51 -9.03 3.46
N PHE A 34 31.26 -8.30 2.37
CA PHE A 34 31.89 -8.56 1.08
C PHE A 34 33.40 -8.23 1.08
N ALA A 35 33.82 -7.19 1.79
CA ALA A 35 35.22 -6.76 1.87
C ALA A 35 36.07 -7.61 2.82
N SER A 36 35.48 -8.27 3.81
CA SER A 36 36.21 -8.98 4.86
C SER A 36 36.76 -10.36 4.46
N ASN A 37 36.81 -10.72 3.18
CA ASN A 37 37.24 -12.03 2.64
C ASN A 37 36.51 -13.27 3.21
N ASN A 38 35.59 -13.14 4.17
CA ASN A 38 34.73 -14.23 4.66
C ASN A 38 33.75 -14.74 3.59
N PHE A 39 33.59 -14.01 2.49
CA PHE A 39 32.83 -14.45 1.32
C PHE A 39 33.44 -15.70 0.66
N LEU A 40 34.76 -15.93 0.80
CA LEU A 40 35.44 -17.13 0.31
C LEU A 40 35.09 -18.40 1.10
N GLY A 41 34.44 -18.27 2.26
CA GLY A 41 33.94 -19.39 3.08
C GLY A 41 32.49 -19.78 2.78
N LEU A 42 31.74 -18.97 2.02
CA LEU A 42 30.38 -19.33 1.59
C LEU A 42 30.47 -20.33 0.45
N ASN A 43 29.82 -21.48 0.61
CA ASN A 43 29.62 -22.39 -0.51
C ASN A 43 28.81 -21.71 -1.62
N THR A 44 28.82 -22.26 -2.83
CA THR A 44 28.10 -21.73 -4.00
C THR A 44 26.62 -21.46 -3.72
N ARG A 45 26.03 -22.21 -2.77
CA ARG A 45 24.65 -22.09 -2.33
C ARG A 45 24.38 -20.83 -1.51
N GLY A 46 25.22 -20.50 -0.53
CA GLY A 46 25.08 -19.28 0.27
C GLY A 46 25.11 -18.02 -0.60
N ILE A 47 25.92 -18.04 -1.66
CA ILE A 47 25.95 -16.98 -2.68
C ILE A 47 24.61 -16.88 -3.42
N ILE A 48 24.03 -18.01 -3.84
CA ILE A 48 22.72 -18.04 -4.53
C ILE A 48 21.60 -17.50 -3.64
N ILE A 49 21.51 -17.96 -2.39
CA ILE A 49 20.51 -17.51 -1.41
C ILE A 49 20.57 -15.98 -1.24
N MET A 50 21.77 -15.43 -1.08
CA MET A 50 21.97 -13.99 -0.95
C MET A 50 21.54 -13.23 -2.21
N TRP A 51 21.87 -13.70 -3.42
CA TRP A 51 21.40 -13.07 -4.66
C TRP A 51 19.89 -13.11 -4.80
N VAL A 52 19.26 -14.19 -4.37
CA VAL A 52 17.80 -14.33 -4.34
C VAL A 52 17.17 -13.32 -3.38
N GLU A 53 17.70 -13.15 -2.16
CA GLU A 53 17.26 -12.10 -1.23
C GLU A 53 17.40 -10.70 -1.82
N LEU A 54 18.53 -10.41 -2.46
CA LEU A 54 18.75 -9.13 -3.13
C LEU A 54 17.73 -8.90 -4.25
N PHE A 55 17.37 -9.95 -5.00
CA PHE A 55 16.34 -9.87 -6.04
C PHE A 55 14.94 -9.66 -5.46
N ILE A 56 14.61 -10.29 -4.34
CA ILE A 56 13.37 -10.06 -3.58
C ILE A 56 13.29 -8.60 -3.14
N LEU A 57 14.37 -8.08 -2.53
CA LEU A 57 14.45 -6.68 -2.08
C LEU A 57 14.35 -5.68 -3.23
N ALA A 58 15.03 -5.95 -4.36
CA ALA A 58 14.94 -5.12 -5.55
C ALA A 58 13.50 -5.10 -6.12
N SER A 59 12.86 -6.26 -6.20
CA SER A 59 11.47 -6.41 -6.64
C SER A 59 10.51 -5.64 -5.72
N PHE A 60 10.73 -5.71 -4.41
CA PHE A 60 10.02 -4.89 -3.43
C PHE A 60 10.21 -3.39 -3.70
N VAL A 61 11.45 -2.90 -3.86
CA VAL A 61 11.72 -1.47 -4.08
C VAL A 61 11.01 -0.96 -5.34
N ILE A 62 11.04 -1.73 -6.44
CA ILE A 62 10.35 -1.38 -7.68
C ILE A 62 8.83 -1.32 -7.46
N THR A 63 8.26 -2.33 -6.80
CA THR A 63 6.84 -2.39 -6.42
C THR A 63 6.43 -1.18 -5.57
N TRP A 64 7.26 -0.85 -4.58
CA TRP A 64 7.08 0.27 -3.65
C TRP A 64 7.12 1.61 -4.38
N LEU A 65 8.08 1.82 -5.30
CA LEU A 65 8.19 3.03 -6.09
C LEU A 65 6.99 3.23 -7.03
N ILE A 66 6.47 2.17 -7.64
CA ILE A 66 5.28 2.27 -8.48
C ILE A 66 4.04 2.59 -7.65
N ASN A 67 3.89 1.99 -6.46
CA ASN A 67 2.79 2.31 -5.55
C ASN A 67 2.86 3.78 -5.08
N LEU A 68 4.05 4.28 -4.78
CA LEU A 68 4.26 5.70 -4.49
C LEU A 68 3.81 6.61 -5.63
N LYS A 69 4.01 6.24 -6.89
CA LYS A 69 3.52 7.04 -8.03
C LYS A 69 1.99 7.12 -8.00
N ILE A 70 1.31 6.00 -7.75
CA ILE A 70 -0.16 5.94 -7.60
C ILE A 70 -0.62 6.80 -6.42
N ILE A 71 0.06 6.75 -5.28
CA ILE A 71 -0.28 7.58 -4.10
C ILE A 71 -0.02 9.05 -4.37
N ARG A 72 1.07 9.43 -5.05
CA ARG A 72 1.29 10.84 -5.43
C ARG A 72 0.18 11.36 -6.33
N TYR A 73 -0.36 10.46 -7.12
CA TYR A 73 -1.40 10.72 -8.08
C TYR A 73 -2.76 10.93 -7.39
N TYR A 74 -3.25 9.95 -6.62
CA TYR A 74 -4.54 10.04 -5.92
C TYR A 74 -4.49 10.72 -4.54
N ARG A 75 -3.29 10.89 -3.96
CA ARG A 75 -3.02 11.52 -2.66
C ARG A 75 -3.86 10.92 -1.53
N THR A 76 -4.45 11.77 -0.70
CA THR A 76 -5.30 11.44 0.44
C THR A 76 -6.74 11.15 0.04
N SER A 77 -7.06 11.08 -1.25
CA SER A 77 -8.42 10.82 -1.68
C SER A 77 -8.90 9.45 -1.21
N ILE A 78 -10.21 9.22 -1.33
CA ILE A 78 -10.81 7.90 -1.26
C ILE A 78 -9.97 6.94 -2.12
N ILE A 79 -9.75 7.17 -3.41
CA ILE A 79 -8.98 6.24 -4.27
C ILE A 79 -7.56 6.00 -3.74
N GLY A 80 -6.87 7.02 -3.21
CA GLY A 80 -5.50 6.90 -2.72
C GLY A 80 -5.35 6.14 -1.39
N ARG A 81 -6.33 6.24 -0.48
CA ARG A 81 -6.27 5.66 0.89
C ARG A 81 -5.90 4.16 0.93
N PRO A 82 -6.50 3.25 0.15
CA PRO A 82 -6.10 1.84 0.10
C PRO A 82 -4.65 1.64 -0.33
N PHE A 83 -4.18 2.40 -1.33
CA PHE A 83 -2.81 2.31 -1.81
C PHE A 83 -1.79 2.76 -0.77
N ILE A 84 -2.14 3.75 0.07
CA ILE A 84 -1.32 4.14 1.24
C ILE A 84 -1.17 2.94 2.18
N TYR A 85 -2.26 2.24 2.53
CA TYR A 85 -2.18 1.05 3.37
C TYR A 85 -1.40 -0.09 2.73
N ILE A 86 -1.53 -0.31 1.41
CA ILE A 86 -0.71 -1.27 0.67
C ILE A 86 0.77 -0.88 0.75
N LEU A 87 1.12 0.40 0.65
CA LEU A 87 2.51 0.86 0.74
C LEU A 87 3.11 0.56 2.12
N ILE A 88 2.35 0.85 3.18
CA ILE A 88 2.78 0.56 4.56
C ILE A 88 2.93 -0.96 4.75
N GLY A 89 1.98 -1.76 4.28
CA GLY A 89 2.06 -3.21 4.40
C GLY A 89 3.26 -3.80 3.67
N LEU A 90 3.51 -3.37 2.43
CA LEU A 90 4.72 -3.73 1.68
C LEU A 90 5.98 -3.32 2.46
N THR A 91 5.98 -2.16 3.11
CA THR A 91 7.12 -1.68 3.91
C THR A 91 7.39 -2.58 5.12
N PHE A 92 6.35 -3.06 5.81
CA PHE A 92 6.51 -4.01 6.91
C PHE A 92 7.00 -5.39 6.45
N LEU A 93 6.55 -5.86 5.27
CA LEU A 93 7.11 -7.08 4.67
C LEU A 93 8.57 -6.92 4.27
N ALA A 94 8.96 -5.76 3.75
CA ALA A 94 10.37 -5.50 3.48
C ALA A 94 11.19 -5.42 4.76
N ALA A 95 10.64 -4.84 5.83
CA ALA A 95 11.29 -4.81 7.13
C ALA A 95 11.51 -6.23 7.68
N SER A 96 10.54 -7.14 7.53
CA SER A 96 10.70 -8.54 7.94
C SER A 96 11.79 -9.26 7.13
N ARG A 97 11.85 -9.06 5.81
CA ARG A 97 12.94 -9.63 4.97
C ARG A 97 14.31 -9.03 5.29
N ILE A 98 14.39 -7.73 5.52
CA ILE A 98 15.62 -7.08 5.97
C ILE A 98 16.06 -7.67 7.32
N TYR A 99 15.12 -7.88 8.25
CA TYR A 99 15.42 -8.48 9.55
C TYR A 99 16.00 -9.90 9.42
N ILE A 100 15.43 -10.75 8.56
CA ILE A 100 15.97 -12.07 8.22
C ILE A 100 17.36 -11.96 7.57
N LEU A 101 17.53 -11.07 6.60
CA LEU A 101 18.81 -10.86 5.93
C LEU A 101 19.93 -10.45 6.91
N LEU A 102 19.62 -9.56 7.86
CA LEU A 102 20.60 -9.13 8.87
C LEU A 102 21.05 -10.31 9.75
N PHE A 103 20.14 -11.23 10.07
CA PHE A 103 20.47 -12.46 10.77
C PHE A 103 21.34 -13.41 9.93
N ASN A 104 20.95 -13.65 8.67
CA ASN A 104 21.70 -14.52 7.75
C ASN A 104 23.12 -13.99 7.44
N LEU A 105 23.32 -12.67 7.54
CA LEU A 105 24.64 -12.04 7.43
C LEU A 105 25.44 -12.05 8.75
N HIS A 106 24.95 -12.74 9.79
CA HIS A 106 25.52 -12.80 11.13
C HIS A 106 25.80 -11.42 11.75
N ILE A 107 25.00 -10.40 11.39
CA ILE A 107 25.12 -9.06 11.99
C ILE A 107 24.57 -9.08 13.42
N TYR A 108 23.58 -9.94 13.68
CA TYR A 108 23.05 -10.23 15.00
C TYR A 108 22.97 -11.75 15.19
N GLU A 109 23.38 -12.23 16.36
CA GLU A 109 23.22 -13.63 16.76
C GLU A 109 21.87 -13.79 17.46
N LEU A 110 20.87 -14.24 16.71
CA LEU A 110 19.53 -14.54 17.21
C LEU A 110 19.30 -16.05 17.30
N ASP A 111 18.53 -16.49 18.28
CA ASP A 111 18.01 -17.86 18.26
C ASP A 111 16.94 -17.95 17.16
N GLU A 112 16.87 -19.08 16.47
CA GLU A 112 15.96 -19.28 15.33
C GLU A 112 14.49 -19.03 15.71
N THR A 113 14.05 -19.51 16.88
CA THR A 113 12.70 -19.27 17.39
C THR A 113 12.43 -17.78 17.66
N THR A 114 13.43 -17.04 18.15
CA THR A 114 13.33 -15.58 18.33
C THR A 114 13.25 -14.86 16.98
N LEU A 115 14.06 -15.29 16.01
CA LEU A 115 14.02 -14.77 14.65
C LEU A 115 12.62 -14.97 14.05
N GLN A 116 12.11 -16.21 14.08
CA GLN A 116 10.78 -16.57 13.60
C GLN A 116 9.69 -15.71 14.23
N PHE A 117 9.69 -15.60 15.56
CA PHE A 117 8.75 -14.76 16.28
C PHE A 117 8.80 -13.28 15.84
N GLY A 118 10.01 -12.72 15.76
CA GLY A 118 10.21 -11.32 15.42
C GLY A 118 9.72 -10.94 14.03
N TRP A 119 10.09 -11.72 13.02
CA TRP A 119 9.70 -11.40 11.64
C TRP A 119 8.20 -11.63 11.40
N HIS A 120 7.59 -12.61 12.08
CA HIS A 120 6.15 -12.86 12.00
C HIS A 120 5.31 -11.72 12.57
N ILE A 121 5.73 -11.06 13.65
CA ILE A 121 5.02 -9.87 14.16
C ILE A 121 5.02 -8.74 13.14
N MET A 122 6.15 -8.54 12.44
CA MET A 122 6.25 -7.55 11.37
C MET A 122 5.35 -7.95 10.19
N TYR A 123 5.33 -9.23 9.84
CA TYR A 123 4.44 -9.80 8.84
C TYR A 123 2.96 -9.58 9.18
N PHE A 124 2.54 -9.87 10.42
CA PHE A 124 1.16 -9.65 10.89
C PHE A 124 0.76 -8.17 10.78
N SER A 125 1.67 -7.26 11.12
CA SER A 125 1.43 -5.83 10.95
C SER A 125 1.19 -5.48 9.47
N GLY A 126 1.99 -6.07 8.57
CA GLY A 126 1.78 -5.95 7.12
C GLY A 126 0.40 -6.44 6.68
N MET A 127 0.01 -7.63 7.12
CA MET A 127 -1.28 -8.22 6.79
C MET A 127 -2.47 -7.43 7.37
N ILE A 128 -2.36 -6.87 8.58
CA ILE A 128 -3.37 -5.98 9.14
C ILE A 128 -3.56 -4.73 8.28
N THR A 129 -2.47 -4.12 7.77
CA THR A 129 -2.62 -2.98 6.86
C THR A 129 -3.26 -3.37 5.52
N PHE A 130 -2.95 -4.56 4.98
CA PHE A 130 -3.64 -5.09 3.82
C PHE A 130 -5.13 -5.34 4.10
N LEU A 131 -5.48 -5.84 5.29
CA LEU A 131 -6.88 -5.99 5.71
C LEU A 131 -7.61 -4.65 5.69
N ILE A 132 -7.00 -3.61 6.25
CA ILE A 132 -7.58 -2.27 6.24
C ILE A 132 -7.73 -1.76 4.81
N SER A 133 -6.73 -1.96 3.93
CA SER A 133 -6.85 -1.62 2.50
C SER A 133 -8.02 -2.33 1.83
N ILE A 134 -8.15 -3.64 2.02
CA ILE A 134 -9.20 -4.47 1.43
C ILE A 134 -10.58 -4.05 1.95
N ASN A 135 -10.69 -3.78 3.25
CA ASN A 135 -11.93 -3.27 3.83
C ASN A 135 -12.31 -1.90 3.26
N ASN A 136 -11.33 -1.04 2.96
CA ASN A 136 -11.59 0.23 2.29
C ASN A 136 -12.07 0.04 0.85
N PHE A 137 -11.62 -1.00 0.16
CA PHE A 137 -12.17 -1.37 -1.15
C PHE A 137 -13.61 -1.92 -1.04
N ASP A 138 -13.91 -2.71 -0.01
CA ASP A 138 -15.23 -3.32 0.20
C ASP A 138 -16.29 -2.30 0.65
N LYS A 139 -15.97 -1.42 1.61
CA LYS A 139 -16.91 -0.40 2.13
C LYS A 139 -17.47 0.53 1.05
N ARG A 140 -16.67 0.82 0.02
CA ARG A 140 -17.06 1.64 -1.14
C ARG A 140 -18.21 1.10 -1.95
N ARG A 141 -18.57 -0.15 -1.73
CA ARG A 141 -19.69 -0.78 -2.40
C ARG A 141 -21.05 -0.37 -1.82
N TYR A 142 -21.10 0.00 -0.55
CA TYR A 142 -22.36 0.06 0.21
C TYR A 142 -22.54 1.33 1.02
N ASP A 143 -21.49 2.10 1.21
CA ASP A 143 -21.48 3.20 2.16
C ASP A 143 -21.48 4.53 1.41
N ASP A 144 -22.44 5.39 1.73
CA ASP A 144 -22.49 6.77 1.21
C ASP A 144 -21.51 7.67 1.98
N GLU A 145 -21.05 7.24 3.17
CA GLU A 145 -20.10 7.97 4.02
C GLU A 145 -18.64 7.57 3.74
N LEU A 146 -18.24 7.62 2.47
CA LEU A 146 -16.84 7.37 2.12
C LEU A 146 -15.96 8.52 2.61
N GLN A 147 -14.78 8.19 3.10
CA GLN A 147 -13.83 9.18 3.56
C GLN A 147 -12.43 8.87 3.03
N GLY A 148 -11.73 9.92 2.62
CA GLY A 148 -10.32 9.90 2.26
C GLY A 148 -9.43 9.53 3.46
N PHE A 149 -8.12 9.70 3.31
CA PHE A 149 -7.16 9.45 4.39
C PHE A 149 -7.33 10.46 5.52
N GLN A 150 -7.56 9.98 6.73
CA GLN A 150 -7.89 10.75 7.94
C GLN A 150 -6.75 10.69 8.98
N LYS A 151 -6.83 11.55 10.02
CA LYS A 151 -5.89 11.51 11.16
C LYS A 151 -5.87 10.16 11.88
N ASN A 152 -7.02 9.49 11.99
CA ASN A 152 -7.11 8.17 12.61
C ASN A 152 -6.31 7.12 11.83
N ASP A 153 -6.24 7.23 10.50
CA ASP A 153 -5.39 6.36 9.68
C ASP A 153 -3.91 6.56 10.01
N LEU A 154 -3.48 7.82 10.21
CA LEU A 154 -2.11 8.13 10.62
C LEU A 154 -1.78 7.54 12.00
N LEU A 155 -2.70 7.62 12.96
CA LEU A 155 -2.52 7.04 14.29
C LEU A 155 -2.36 5.52 14.22
N VAL A 156 -3.17 4.85 13.41
CA VAL A 156 -3.05 3.39 13.19
C VAL A 156 -1.69 3.04 12.57
N ILE A 157 -1.26 3.77 11.55
CA ILE A 157 0.05 3.54 10.91
C ILE A 157 1.19 3.78 11.90
N LEU A 158 1.12 4.85 12.71
CA LEU A 158 2.13 5.15 13.71
C LEU A 158 2.20 4.06 14.78
N PHE A 159 1.05 3.61 15.28
CA PHE A 159 0.96 2.55 16.26
C PHE A 159 1.58 1.24 15.75
N LEU A 160 1.21 0.80 14.54
CA LEU A 160 1.79 -0.40 13.93
C LEU A 160 3.30 -0.22 13.67
N SER A 161 3.74 0.96 13.26
CA SER A 161 5.17 1.26 13.07
C SER A 161 5.95 1.17 14.38
N ILE A 162 5.38 1.68 15.48
CA ILE A 162 5.97 1.58 16.82
C ILE A 162 6.08 0.10 17.23
N ILE A 163 5.03 -0.72 17.00
CA ILE A 163 5.09 -2.17 17.27
C ILE A 163 6.25 -2.82 16.52
N ASN A 164 6.43 -2.50 15.23
CA ASN A 164 7.52 -3.08 14.41
C ASN A 164 8.90 -2.67 14.94
N ILE A 165 9.08 -1.39 15.28
CA ILE A 165 10.33 -0.86 15.84
C ILE A 165 10.62 -1.50 17.20
N LEU A 166 9.63 -1.55 18.09
CA LEU A 166 9.78 -2.18 19.40
C LEU A 166 10.07 -3.67 19.27
N THR A 167 9.40 -4.37 18.35
CA THR A 167 9.68 -5.78 18.08
C THR A 167 11.13 -5.98 17.67
N TYR A 168 11.64 -5.20 16.70
CA TYR A 168 13.02 -5.26 16.23
C TYR A 168 14.04 -5.10 17.39
N PHE A 169 13.88 -4.06 18.21
CA PHE A 169 14.81 -3.81 19.31
C PHE A 169 14.64 -4.83 20.45
N PHE A 170 13.41 -5.26 20.71
CA PHE A 170 13.10 -6.19 21.78
C PHE A 170 13.69 -7.58 21.49
N THR A 171 13.53 -8.09 20.27
CA THR A 171 14.06 -9.41 19.88
C THR A 171 15.59 -9.46 19.94
N ILE A 172 16.27 -8.39 19.49
CA ILE A 172 17.72 -8.27 19.59
C ILE A 172 18.17 -8.21 21.06
N SER A 173 17.54 -7.35 21.86
CA SER A 173 18.00 -7.12 23.24
C SER A 173 17.64 -8.24 24.20
N HIS A 174 16.58 -9.01 23.92
CA HIS A 174 16.05 -10.05 24.80
C HIS A 174 16.03 -11.44 24.14
N ASN A 175 16.92 -11.68 23.18
CA ASN A 175 16.96 -12.93 22.40
C ASN A 175 16.84 -14.20 23.27
N LYS A 176 17.72 -14.36 24.27
CA LYS A 176 17.72 -15.53 25.15
C LYS A 176 16.44 -15.68 25.97
N VAL A 177 15.85 -14.56 26.41
CA VAL A 177 14.62 -14.60 27.21
C VAL A 177 13.45 -15.08 26.35
N ILE A 178 13.33 -14.58 25.12
CA ILE A 178 12.29 -14.98 24.18
C ILE A 178 12.45 -16.45 23.82
N SER A 179 13.65 -16.87 23.43
CA SER A 179 13.99 -18.25 23.12
C SER A 179 13.62 -19.21 24.24
N ASN A 180 14.02 -18.92 25.48
CA ASN A 180 13.70 -19.75 26.64
C ASN A 180 12.19 -19.88 26.92
N ILE A 181 11.39 -18.87 26.57
CA ILE A 181 9.93 -18.90 26.76
C ILE A 181 9.26 -19.67 25.62
N LEU A 182 9.75 -19.52 24.39
CA LEU A 182 9.10 -20.06 23.20
C LEU A 182 9.52 -21.51 22.91
N VAL A 183 10.80 -21.85 23.02
CA VAL A 183 11.31 -23.19 22.68
C VAL A 183 10.62 -24.26 23.51
N GLY A 184 10.00 -25.23 22.84
CA GLY A 184 9.28 -26.33 23.48
C GLY A 184 7.92 -25.96 24.08
N SER A 185 7.50 -24.70 23.98
CA SER A 185 6.16 -24.25 24.34
C SER A 185 5.09 -24.83 23.39
N ILE A 186 3.82 -24.72 23.76
CA ILE A 186 2.71 -25.10 22.86
C ILE A 186 2.74 -24.25 21.59
N PHE A 187 3.12 -22.98 21.69
CA PHE A 187 3.17 -22.05 20.57
C PHE A 187 4.18 -22.51 19.50
N ASP A 188 5.35 -22.95 19.94
CA ASP A 188 6.42 -23.52 19.11
C ASP A 188 6.03 -24.90 18.55
N LYS A 189 5.60 -25.82 19.41
CA LYS A 189 5.20 -27.20 19.02
C LYS A 189 4.08 -27.28 17.98
N THR A 190 3.18 -26.30 17.98
CA THR A 190 2.03 -26.28 17.06
C THR A 190 2.31 -25.54 15.76
N GLY A 191 3.45 -24.83 15.66
CA GLY A 191 3.69 -23.91 14.56
C GLY A 191 2.73 -22.72 14.56
N SER A 192 2.36 -22.22 15.74
CA SER A 192 1.30 -21.21 15.86
C SER A 192 1.56 -19.95 15.04
N VAL A 193 2.82 -19.53 14.88
CA VAL A 193 3.19 -18.36 14.04
C VAL A 193 2.82 -18.57 12.58
N HIS A 194 3.22 -19.70 11.99
CA HIS A 194 2.91 -20.06 10.61
C HIS A 194 1.40 -20.30 10.43
N PHE A 195 0.74 -20.90 11.43
CA PHE A 195 -0.71 -21.11 11.40
C PHE A 195 -1.49 -19.79 11.38
N ILE A 196 -1.13 -18.84 12.26
CA ILE A 196 -1.75 -17.51 12.27
C ILE A 196 -1.48 -16.80 10.95
N ALA A 197 -0.25 -16.87 10.42
CA ALA A 197 0.10 -16.26 9.14
C ALA A 197 -0.73 -16.85 7.99
N PHE A 198 -0.84 -18.17 7.91
CA PHE A 198 -1.65 -18.91 6.94
C PHE A 198 -3.11 -18.50 6.98
N ILE A 199 -3.74 -18.50 8.17
CA ILE A 199 -5.15 -18.12 8.32
C ILE A 199 -5.36 -16.65 7.94
N LEU A 200 -4.46 -15.77 8.38
CA LEU A 200 -4.59 -14.34 8.14
C LEU A 200 -4.49 -14.03 6.65
N THR A 201 -3.53 -14.59 5.92
CA THR A 201 -3.43 -14.36 4.47
C THR A 201 -4.50 -15.08 3.66
N GLY A 202 -4.88 -16.28 4.07
CA GLY A 202 -5.99 -17.01 3.47
C GLY A 202 -7.29 -16.21 3.59
N TYR A 203 -7.55 -15.60 4.75
CA TYR A 203 -8.71 -14.73 4.96
C TYR A 203 -8.67 -13.48 4.06
N LEU A 204 -7.51 -12.84 3.90
CA LEU A 204 -7.37 -11.68 3.01
C LEU A 204 -7.61 -12.06 1.54
N ALA A 205 -7.05 -13.18 1.09
CA ALA A 205 -7.28 -13.71 -0.25
C ALA A 205 -8.77 -14.01 -0.48
N PHE A 206 -9.43 -14.65 0.48
CA PHE A 206 -10.88 -14.91 0.44
C PHE A 206 -11.70 -13.61 0.35
N LYS A 207 -11.38 -12.58 1.15
CA LYS A 207 -12.06 -11.28 1.06
C LYS A 207 -11.88 -10.63 -0.30
N LEU A 208 -10.66 -10.63 -0.84
CA LEU A 208 -10.38 -10.10 -2.18
C LEU A 208 -11.16 -10.84 -3.27
N LEU A 209 -11.29 -12.16 -3.16
CA LEU A 209 -12.10 -12.95 -4.07
C LEU A 209 -13.58 -12.52 -4.03
N LYS A 210 -14.13 -12.27 -2.84
CA LYS A 210 -15.51 -11.76 -2.67
C LYS A 210 -15.71 -10.37 -3.29
N ILE A 211 -14.72 -9.49 -3.19
CA ILE A 211 -14.76 -8.16 -3.83
C ILE A 211 -14.70 -8.31 -5.36
N LYS A 212 -13.83 -9.17 -5.87
CA LYS A 212 -13.68 -9.43 -7.32
C LYS A 212 -15.00 -9.84 -7.99
N THR A 213 -15.78 -10.70 -7.34
CA THR A 213 -17.02 -11.24 -7.92
C THR A 213 -18.18 -10.26 -7.92
N THR A 214 -18.02 -9.07 -7.34
CA THR A 214 -19.17 -8.21 -7.01
C THR A 214 -19.07 -6.75 -7.46
N SER A 215 -17.96 -6.30 -8.08
CA SER A 215 -17.75 -4.88 -8.42
C SER A 215 -17.11 -4.68 -9.80
N THR A 216 -17.86 -4.17 -10.78
CA THR A 216 -17.33 -3.91 -12.15
C THR A 216 -17.91 -2.70 -12.90
N LYS A 217 -18.82 -1.90 -12.32
CA LYS A 217 -19.58 -0.92 -13.13
C LYS A 217 -18.99 0.50 -13.22
N ASP A 218 -18.11 0.92 -12.32
CA ASP A 218 -17.55 2.29 -12.31
C ASP A 218 -16.02 2.34 -12.52
N GLU A 219 -15.47 3.54 -12.65
CA GLU A 219 -14.04 3.79 -12.90
C GLU A 219 -13.14 3.28 -11.76
N LEU A 220 -13.66 3.32 -10.52
CA LEU A 220 -13.07 2.65 -9.38
C LEU A 220 -13.06 1.13 -9.58
N GLY A 221 -14.17 0.55 -10.03
CA GLY A 221 -14.27 -0.84 -10.47
C GLY A 221 -13.22 -1.20 -11.52
N ARG A 222 -12.90 -0.31 -12.47
CA ARG A 222 -11.83 -0.54 -13.47
C ARG A 222 -10.43 -0.60 -12.83
N LEU A 223 -10.14 0.28 -11.88
CA LEU A 223 -8.88 0.25 -11.11
C LEU A 223 -8.79 -1.03 -10.25
N LEU A 224 -9.89 -1.40 -9.60
CA LEU A 224 -10.02 -2.60 -8.77
C LEU A 224 -9.84 -3.88 -9.61
N VAL A 225 -10.52 -4.01 -10.74
CA VAL A 225 -10.40 -5.15 -11.67
C VAL A 225 -8.96 -5.31 -12.16
N SER A 226 -8.21 -4.21 -12.26
CA SER A 226 -6.83 -4.21 -12.75
C SER A 226 -5.81 -4.61 -11.68
N PHE A 227 -6.08 -4.35 -10.40
CA PHE A 227 -5.18 -4.67 -9.28
C PHE A 227 -5.53 -6.00 -8.60
N ILE A 228 -6.81 -6.24 -8.32
CA ILE A 228 -7.30 -7.33 -7.48
C ILE A 228 -6.80 -8.72 -7.93
N PRO A 229 -6.82 -9.10 -9.23
CA PRO A 229 -6.35 -10.41 -9.64
C PRO A 229 -4.89 -10.67 -9.29
N PHE A 230 -4.05 -9.64 -9.43
CA PHE A 230 -2.62 -9.73 -9.15
C PHE A 230 -2.35 -9.79 -7.65
N PHE A 231 -3.05 -8.95 -6.88
CA PHE A 231 -2.91 -8.95 -5.43
C PHE A 231 -3.48 -10.22 -4.79
N LEU A 232 -4.53 -10.79 -5.37
CA LEU A 232 -5.05 -12.11 -5.00
C LEU A 232 -4.00 -13.20 -5.20
N ILE A 233 -3.33 -13.23 -6.36
CA ILE A 233 -2.23 -14.19 -6.61
C ILE A 233 -1.12 -14.01 -5.57
N PHE A 234 -0.72 -12.77 -5.27
CA PHE A 234 0.28 -12.50 -4.23
C PHE A 234 -0.13 -13.09 -2.88
N LEU A 235 -1.35 -12.81 -2.40
CA LEU A 235 -1.82 -13.33 -1.12
C LEU A 235 -2.00 -14.85 -1.12
N SER A 236 -2.37 -15.44 -2.25
CA SER A 236 -2.41 -16.90 -2.41
C SER A 236 -1.01 -17.51 -2.30
N LEU A 237 0.00 -16.91 -2.93
CA LEU A 237 1.39 -17.37 -2.81
C LEU A 237 1.90 -17.24 -1.38
N MET A 238 1.59 -16.14 -0.68
CA MET A 238 1.94 -15.98 0.74
C MET A 238 1.21 -16.98 1.63
N THR A 239 -0.03 -17.34 1.31
CA THR A 239 -0.79 -18.38 2.02
C THR A 239 -0.15 -19.76 1.81
N LEU A 240 0.22 -20.08 0.57
CA LEU A 240 0.90 -21.33 0.24
C LEU A 240 2.29 -21.43 0.87
N ASN A 241 3.01 -20.31 0.98
CA ASN A 241 4.29 -20.23 1.68
C ASN A 241 4.17 -20.69 3.14
N HIS A 242 3.24 -20.10 3.90
CA HIS A 242 3.09 -20.45 5.31
C HIS A 242 2.46 -21.82 5.51
N PHE A 243 1.65 -22.29 4.55
CA PHE A 243 1.19 -23.68 4.55
C PHE A 243 2.33 -24.68 4.30
N TRP A 244 3.28 -24.32 3.42
CA TRP A 244 4.49 -25.07 3.20
C TRP A 244 5.33 -25.17 4.48
N GLU A 245 5.64 -24.03 5.12
CA GLU A 245 6.35 -23.95 6.42
C GLU A 245 5.66 -24.78 7.51
N LEU A 246 4.33 -24.77 7.58
CA LEU A 246 3.59 -25.62 8.52
C LEU A 246 3.86 -27.11 8.29
N ILE A 247 3.79 -27.56 7.03
CA ILE A 247 3.97 -28.98 6.68
C ILE A 247 5.41 -29.42 6.91
N THR A 248 6.39 -28.59 6.59
CA THR A 248 7.81 -28.98 6.57
C THR A 248 8.52 -28.68 7.88
N GLU A 249 8.33 -27.51 8.48
CA GLU A 249 9.04 -27.10 9.69
C GLU A 249 8.26 -27.41 10.96
N SER A 250 7.00 -26.98 11.02
CA SER A 250 6.25 -27.02 12.28
C SER A 250 5.68 -28.40 12.60
N TRP A 251 5.00 -29.02 11.64
CA TRP A 251 4.38 -30.33 11.83
C TRP A 251 5.31 -31.48 11.45
N GLY A 252 6.41 -31.18 10.75
CA GLY A 252 7.40 -32.18 10.34
C GLY A 252 6.82 -33.31 9.50
N ILE A 253 5.72 -33.06 8.78
CA ILE A 253 5.05 -34.07 7.93
C ILE A 253 5.98 -34.48 6.80
N LEU A 254 6.72 -33.51 6.24
CA LEU A 254 7.75 -33.74 5.23
C LEU A 254 9.11 -33.44 5.86
N GLY A 255 9.86 -34.49 6.22
CA GLY A 255 11.22 -34.38 6.75
C GLY A 255 12.23 -33.99 5.68
N LEU A 256 12.17 -32.74 5.22
CA LEU A 256 13.08 -32.17 4.24
C LEU A 256 14.25 -31.46 4.94
N ASN A 257 15.38 -31.37 4.25
CA ASN A 257 16.48 -30.55 4.72
C ASN A 257 16.03 -29.07 4.73
N HIS A 258 16.33 -28.35 5.81
CA HIS A 258 16.00 -26.91 6.00
C HIS A 258 16.38 -26.06 4.78
N ASP A 259 17.56 -26.33 4.25
CA ASP A 259 18.09 -25.85 2.98
C ASP A 259 17.11 -25.88 1.78
N VAL A 260 16.35 -26.96 1.62
CA VAL A 260 15.33 -27.11 0.55
C VAL A 260 14.08 -26.31 0.89
N ILE A 261 13.70 -26.30 2.17
CA ILE A 261 12.54 -25.58 2.68
C ILE A 261 12.69 -24.08 2.38
N GLU A 262 13.81 -23.47 2.79
CA GLU A 262 14.12 -22.05 2.55
C GLU A 262 14.14 -21.69 1.06
N THR A 263 14.70 -22.58 0.22
CA THR A 263 14.74 -22.34 -1.24
C THR A 263 13.33 -22.25 -1.83
N VAL A 264 12.41 -23.11 -1.38
CA VAL A 264 11.02 -23.11 -1.83
C VAL A 264 10.29 -21.87 -1.31
N GLU A 265 10.56 -21.43 -0.08
CA GLU A 265 10.00 -20.19 0.47
C GLU A 265 10.35 -18.98 -0.39
N GLN A 266 11.63 -18.84 -0.75
CA GLN A 266 12.11 -17.78 -1.62
C GLN A 266 11.40 -17.77 -2.98
N LEU A 267 11.04 -18.93 -3.51
CA LEU A 267 10.28 -19.08 -4.76
C LEU A 267 8.82 -18.61 -4.64
N PHE A 268 8.25 -18.46 -3.44
CA PHE A 268 6.94 -17.80 -3.28
C PHE A 268 7.06 -16.27 -3.25
N TRP A 269 8.13 -15.74 -2.63
CA TRP A 269 8.34 -14.30 -2.49
C TRP A 269 8.62 -13.58 -3.82
N ILE A 270 9.49 -14.15 -4.66
CA ILE A 270 9.86 -13.56 -5.96
C ILE A 270 8.64 -13.32 -6.86
N PRO A 271 7.88 -14.35 -7.27
CA PRO A 271 6.70 -14.17 -8.09
C PRO A 271 5.65 -13.34 -7.36
N GLY A 272 5.54 -13.44 -6.03
CA GLY A 272 4.63 -12.60 -5.24
C GLY A 272 4.82 -11.10 -5.49
N PHE A 273 6.05 -10.60 -5.34
CA PHE A 273 6.33 -9.18 -5.58
C PHE A 273 6.22 -8.80 -7.05
N LEU A 274 6.69 -9.66 -7.98
CA LEU A 274 6.59 -9.39 -9.42
C LEU A 274 5.14 -9.25 -9.88
N VAL A 275 4.24 -10.12 -9.42
CA VAL A 275 2.83 -10.08 -9.78
C VAL A 275 2.18 -8.83 -9.18
N THR A 276 2.50 -8.47 -7.94
CA THR A 276 2.04 -7.21 -7.32
C THR A 276 2.51 -5.99 -8.10
N PHE A 277 3.76 -5.95 -8.54
CA PHE A 277 4.29 -4.91 -9.40
C PHE A 277 3.50 -4.78 -10.71
N ILE A 278 3.21 -5.89 -11.39
CA ILE A 278 2.43 -5.88 -12.64
C ILE A 278 1.04 -5.29 -12.39
N GLY A 279 0.38 -5.69 -11.30
CA GLY A 279 -0.93 -5.15 -10.91
C GLY A 279 -0.89 -3.64 -10.69
N LEU A 280 0.07 -3.15 -9.90
CA LEU A 280 0.21 -1.72 -9.64
C LEU A 280 0.61 -0.94 -10.89
N LYS A 281 1.49 -1.49 -11.75
CA LYS A 281 1.84 -0.87 -13.03
C LYS A 281 0.61 -0.69 -13.92
N ARG A 282 -0.28 -1.68 -13.98
CA ARG A 282 -1.55 -1.57 -14.71
C ARG A 282 -2.45 -0.48 -14.16
N VAL A 283 -2.61 -0.41 -12.83
CA VAL A 283 -3.35 0.69 -12.17
C VAL A 283 -2.78 2.03 -12.58
N HIS A 284 -1.46 2.20 -12.48
CA HIS A 284 -0.78 3.45 -12.84
C HIS A 284 -0.98 3.82 -14.33
N THR A 285 -0.85 2.87 -15.25
CA THR A 285 -1.09 3.11 -16.69
C THR A 285 -2.54 3.55 -16.95
N ILE A 286 -3.52 2.88 -16.32
CA ILE A 286 -4.94 3.27 -16.44
C ILE A 286 -5.16 4.66 -15.86
N SER A 287 -4.54 4.96 -14.73
CA SER A 287 -4.61 6.28 -14.08
C SER A 287 -4.07 7.39 -14.99
N ILE A 288 -2.97 7.15 -15.71
CA ILE A 288 -2.42 8.13 -16.67
C ILE A 288 -3.30 8.25 -17.92
N ASN A 289 -3.76 7.12 -18.46
CA ASN A 289 -4.56 7.13 -19.69
C ASN A 289 -5.92 7.77 -19.48
N SER A 290 -6.53 7.66 -18.30
CA SER A 290 -7.78 8.38 -18.00
C SER A 290 -7.57 9.90 -17.99
N ILE A 291 -6.42 10.39 -17.53
CA ILE A 291 -6.05 11.82 -17.63
C ILE A 291 -5.95 12.24 -19.08
N LEU A 292 -5.12 11.55 -19.87
CA LEU A 292 -4.86 11.95 -21.23
C LEU A 292 -6.15 11.93 -22.05
N TYR A 293 -7.03 10.96 -21.80
CA TYR A 293 -8.34 10.92 -22.42
C TYR A 293 -9.22 12.10 -21.97
N SER A 294 -9.26 12.40 -20.67
CA SER A 294 -10.00 13.56 -20.14
C SER A 294 -9.50 14.88 -20.71
N GLU A 295 -8.19 15.15 -20.66
CA GLU A 295 -7.57 16.36 -21.20
C GLU A 295 -7.73 16.49 -22.73
N THR A 296 -7.68 15.37 -23.47
CA THR A 296 -7.87 15.39 -24.93
C THR A 296 -9.35 15.58 -25.30
N GLN A 297 -10.28 14.93 -24.60
CA GLN A 297 -11.71 15.19 -24.79
C GLN A 297 -12.09 16.61 -24.36
N LEU A 298 -11.45 17.13 -23.32
CA LEU A 298 -11.58 18.52 -22.86
C LEU A 298 -11.12 19.50 -23.94
N ALA A 299 -9.95 19.28 -24.54
CA ALA A 299 -9.45 20.11 -25.64
C ALA A 299 -10.37 20.10 -26.87
N ILE A 300 -10.97 18.96 -27.19
CA ILE A 300 -11.89 18.79 -28.33
C ILE A 300 -13.28 19.37 -28.03
N LYS A 301 -13.77 19.25 -26.80
CA LYS A 301 -15.08 19.75 -26.35
C LYS A 301 -15.01 21.19 -25.84
N LEU A 302 -14.22 22.11 -26.41
CA LEU A 302 -14.15 23.53 -25.98
C LEU A 302 -14.84 24.59 -26.93
N SER A 303 -15.62 24.19 -27.96
CA SER A 303 -16.63 24.99 -28.74
C SER A 303 -18.12 25.44 -28.29
N GLU A 304 -18.58 25.49 -27.02
CA GLU A 304 -19.94 25.77 -26.45
C GLU A 304 -19.76 25.98 -24.93
N LYS A 305 -20.43 26.97 -24.34
CA LYS A 305 -19.81 27.75 -23.25
C LYS A 305 -20.23 27.36 -21.80
N ASN A 306 -21.46 26.89 -21.55
CA ASN A 306 -22.00 26.72 -20.19
C ASN A 306 -22.06 25.26 -19.69
N SER A 307 -22.47 24.31 -20.54
CA SER A 307 -22.55 22.88 -20.19
C SER A 307 -21.19 22.25 -19.88
N ARG A 308 -20.09 22.94 -20.19
CA ARG A 308 -18.77 22.35 -20.34
C ARG A 308 -17.86 22.50 -19.17
N LEU A 309 -18.02 23.60 -18.46
CA LEU A 309 -17.33 23.76 -17.21
C LEU A 309 -17.87 22.80 -16.15
N ILE A 310 -19.19 22.62 -16.12
CA ILE A 310 -19.82 21.65 -15.22
C ILE A 310 -19.30 20.24 -15.52
N LEU A 311 -19.20 19.88 -16.80
CA LEU A 311 -18.56 18.62 -17.22
C LEU A 311 -17.10 18.53 -16.81
N TYR A 312 -16.33 19.63 -16.89
CA TYR A 312 -14.93 19.66 -16.45
C TYR A 312 -14.76 19.50 -14.94
N ILE A 313 -15.57 20.19 -14.13
CA ILE A 313 -15.59 20.04 -12.67
C ILE A 313 -15.97 18.59 -12.32
N LEU A 314 -17.00 18.05 -12.96
CA LEU A 314 -17.40 16.65 -12.81
C LEU A 314 -16.30 15.67 -13.19
N GLU A 315 -15.52 15.96 -14.23
CA GLU A 315 -14.43 15.11 -14.71
C GLU A 315 -13.23 15.12 -13.74
N ILE A 316 -12.83 16.30 -13.23
CA ILE A 316 -11.80 16.38 -12.19
C ILE A 316 -12.27 15.70 -10.90
N MET A 317 -13.56 15.87 -10.55
CA MET A 317 -14.14 15.21 -9.38
C MET A 317 -14.19 13.71 -9.58
N SER A 318 -14.69 13.21 -10.72
CA SER A 318 -14.79 11.77 -10.98
C SER A 318 -13.42 11.12 -10.93
N HIS A 319 -12.39 11.86 -11.31
CA HIS A 319 -11.02 11.43 -11.19
C HIS A 319 -10.58 11.12 -9.75
N HIS A 320 -11.03 11.90 -8.75
CA HIS A 320 -10.56 11.79 -7.37
C HIS A 320 -11.54 11.06 -6.44
N VAL A 321 -12.84 11.19 -6.71
CA VAL A 321 -13.93 10.65 -5.89
C VAL A 321 -14.79 9.62 -6.63
N GLY A 322 -14.46 9.30 -7.88
CA GLY A 322 -15.10 8.23 -8.65
C GLY A 322 -16.58 8.53 -8.96
N SER A 323 -17.41 7.51 -8.79
CA SER A 323 -18.85 7.55 -9.06
C SER A 323 -19.62 8.56 -8.17
N SER A 324 -19.06 8.98 -7.04
CA SER A 324 -19.67 9.98 -6.16
C SER A 324 -19.69 11.39 -6.77
N ALA A 325 -18.88 11.66 -7.81
CA ALA A 325 -18.74 13.01 -8.39
C ALA A 325 -20.06 13.64 -8.82
N MET A 326 -20.93 12.88 -9.48
CA MET A 326 -22.22 13.37 -9.96
C MET A 326 -23.17 13.70 -8.81
N ASN A 327 -23.28 12.80 -7.82
CA ASN A 327 -24.13 13.02 -6.64
C ASN A 327 -23.68 14.26 -5.86
N ILE A 328 -22.36 14.46 -5.74
CA ILE A 328 -21.81 15.65 -5.08
C ILE A 328 -22.13 16.91 -5.87
N ALA A 329 -22.02 16.88 -7.19
CA ALA A 329 -22.33 18.05 -8.01
C ALA A 329 -23.83 18.40 -7.97
N ILE A 330 -24.71 17.40 -7.97
CA ILE A 330 -26.16 17.59 -7.76
C ILE A 330 -26.41 18.20 -6.39
N LYS A 331 -25.91 17.58 -5.32
CA LYS A 331 -26.08 18.12 -3.96
C LYS A 331 -25.53 19.55 -3.82
N SER A 332 -24.36 19.81 -4.39
CA SER A 332 -23.74 21.15 -4.35
C SER A 332 -24.54 22.19 -5.14
N SER A 333 -25.27 21.77 -6.16
CA SER A 333 -26.21 22.63 -6.90
C SER A 333 -27.44 22.96 -6.05
N GLU A 334 -27.99 21.97 -5.34
CA GLU A 334 -29.08 22.16 -4.38
C GLU A 334 -28.69 23.09 -3.22
N ASP A 335 -27.46 22.95 -2.70
CA ASP A 335 -26.93 23.80 -1.62
C ASP A 335 -26.85 25.29 -2.00
N ILE A 336 -26.68 25.60 -3.30
CA ILE A 336 -26.70 26.99 -3.80
C ILE A 336 -28.08 27.42 -4.33
N GLY A 337 -29.10 26.57 -4.21
CA GLY A 337 -30.47 26.86 -4.63
C GLY A 337 -30.69 26.85 -6.15
N VAL A 338 -29.83 26.19 -6.92
CA VAL A 338 -29.90 26.12 -8.39
C VAL A 338 -29.98 24.67 -8.83
N HIS A 339 -30.96 24.32 -9.66
CA HIS A 339 -31.03 22.96 -10.20
C HIS A 339 -29.81 22.68 -11.08
N PHE A 340 -29.24 21.47 -10.99
CA PHE A 340 -27.99 21.13 -11.67
C PHE A 340 -28.00 21.41 -13.19
N SER A 341 -29.14 21.24 -13.87
CA SER A 341 -29.28 21.52 -15.31
C SER A 341 -29.25 23.02 -15.65
N ASP A 342 -29.47 23.88 -14.67
CA ASP A 342 -29.76 25.30 -14.85
C ASP A 342 -28.60 26.20 -14.39
N ILE A 343 -27.51 25.60 -13.93
CA ILE A 343 -26.29 26.29 -13.49
C ILE A 343 -25.77 27.21 -14.60
N GLN A 344 -25.68 28.50 -14.29
CA GLN A 344 -25.12 29.52 -15.17
C GLN A 344 -23.69 29.88 -14.77
N ILE A 345 -23.03 30.70 -15.58
CA ILE A 345 -21.66 31.16 -15.30
C ILE A 345 -21.57 31.90 -13.95
N ALA A 346 -22.60 32.68 -13.62
CA ALA A 346 -22.64 33.41 -12.35
C ALA A 346 -22.66 32.48 -11.12
N ASP A 347 -23.20 31.26 -11.26
CA ASP A 347 -23.35 30.30 -10.18
C ASP A 347 -22.07 29.50 -9.92
N ILE A 348 -21.11 29.49 -10.86
CA ILE A 348 -19.89 28.68 -10.81
C ILE A 348 -19.12 28.92 -9.52
N HIS A 349 -18.98 30.17 -9.09
CA HIS A 349 -18.20 30.48 -7.90
C HIS A 349 -18.84 29.86 -6.65
N ASN A 350 -20.15 30.00 -6.50
CA ASN A 350 -20.87 29.41 -5.36
C ASN A 350 -20.90 27.89 -5.44
N LEU A 351 -21.15 27.33 -6.64
CA LEU A 351 -21.10 25.89 -6.89
C LEU A 351 -19.73 25.33 -6.52
N SER A 352 -18.66 26.05 -6.85
CA SER A 352 -17.30 25.62 -6.56
C SER A 352 -17.00 25.55 -5.06
N ILE A 353 -17.55 26.49 -4.29
CA ILE A 353 -17.46 26.51 -2.82
C ILE A 353 -18.23 25.32 -2.27
N ALA A 354 -19.49 25.13 -2.69
CA ALA A 354 -20.33 24.02 -2.25
C ALA A 354 -19.72 22.65 -2.62
N VAL A 355 -19.17 22.51 -3.82
CA VAL A 355 -18.44 21.31 -4.24
C VAL A 355 -17.21 21.08 -3.36
N ASN A 356 -16.42 22.12 -3.09
CA ASN A 356 -15.24 21.99 -2.22
C ASN A 356 -15.63 21.58 -0.79
N GLU A 357 -16.75 22.10 -0.27
CA GLU A 357 -17.29 21.72 1.03
C GLU A 357 -17.76 20.25 1.04
N ASN A 358 -18.56 19.85 0.04
CA ASN A 358 -19.08 18.48 -0.08
C ASN A 358 -18.01 17.45 -0.46
N THR A 359 -16.88 17.85 -1.04
CA THR A 359 -15.76 16.95 -1.37
C THR A 359 -14.69 16.86 -0.28
N LYS A 360 -14.72 17.74 0.72
CA LYS A 360 -13.66 17.85 1.74
C LYS A 360 -13.36 16.53 2.46
N GLU A 361 -14.41 15.79 2.84
CA GLU A 361 -14.24 14.50 3.53
C GLU A 361 -13.74 13.38 2.61
N LEU A 362 -14.10 13.44 1.33
CA LEU A 362 -13.76 12.47 0.29
C LEU A 362 -12.31 12.62 -0.20
N LEU A 363 -11.85 13.86 -0.25
CA LEU A 363 -10.52 14.24 -0.67
C LEU A 363 -9.49 14.11 0.47
N GLY A 364 -9.96 14.08 1.72
CA GLY A 364 -9.11 14.12 2.92
C GLY A 364 -8.51 15.51 3.13
N GLU A 365 -7.48 15.62 3.99
CA GLU A 365 -6.99 16.93 4.48
C GLU A 365 -6.30 17.83 3.43
N PHE A 366 -6.07 17.38 2.19
CA PHE A 366 -5.06 17.98 1.29
C PHE A 366 -5.49 18.46 -0.12
N PRO A 367 -6.58 17.98 -0.78
CA PRO A 367 -6.81 18.32 -2.20
C PRO A 367 -7.63 19.58 -2.50
N SER A 368 -8.14 20.32 -1.50
CA SER A 368 -8.97 21.52 -1.76
C SER A 368 -8.28 22.52 -2.70
N ASN A 369 -6.95 22.62 -2.67
CA ASN A 369 -6.19 23.51 -3.56
C ASN A 369 -6.25 23.15 -5.05
N ILE A 370 -6.35 21.89 -5.46
CA ILE A 370 -6.39 21.56 -6.91
C ILE A 370 -7.74 21.90 -7.50
N LEU A 371 -8.82 21.55 -6.80
CA LEU A 371 -10.17 21.91 -7.22
C LEU A 371 -10.31 23.44 -7.23
N SER A 372 -9.92 24.12 -6.14
CA SER A 372 -9.93 25.58 -6.09
C SER A 372 -9.03 26.23 -7.14
N GLN A 373 -7.87 25.64 -7.49
CA GLN A 373 -7.01 26.15 -8.56
C GLN A 373 -7.62 25.95 -9.95
N ALA A 374 -8.18 24.78 -10.25
CA ALA A 374 -8.87 24.52 -11.51
C ALA A 374 -10.07 25.46 -11.67
N ILE A 375 -10.85 25.63 -10.61
CA ILE A 375 -11.98 26.55 -10.54
C ILE A 375 -11.52 28.00 -10.71
N ASN A 376 -10.46 28.44 -10.03
CA ASN A 376 -9.94 29.81 -10.15
C ASN A 376 -9.37 30.07 -11.55
N LEU A 377 -8.67 29.10 -12.14
CA LEU A 377 -8.12 29.21 -13.49
C LEU A 377 -9.25 29.42 -14.50
N VAL A 378 -10.34 28.65 -14.35
CA VAL A 378 -11.54 28.78 -15.17
C VAL A 378 -12.24 30.11 -14.90
N SER A 379 -12.49 30.49 -13.64
CA SER A 379 -13.21 31.74 -13.35
C SER A 379 -12.50 32.93 -13.96
N THR A 380 -11.16 32.92 -13.92
CA THR A 380 -10.29 33.94 -14.55
C THR A 380 -10.37 33.92 -16.08
N PHE A 381 -10.54 32.74 -16.69
CA PHE A 381 -10.68 32.60 -18.14
C PHE A 381 -12.05 33.08 -18.66
N TYR A 382 -13.11 32.99 -17.85
CA TYR A 382 -14.48 33.37 -18.24
C TYR A 382 -14.89 34.78 -17.78
N SER A 383 -14.16 35.38 -16.82
CA SER A 383 -14.33 36.77 -16.41
C SER A 383 -13.65 37.78 -17.36
N ASN A 384 -12.81 37.28 -18.27
CA ASN A 384 -12.19 38.03 -19.38
C ASN A 384 -12.85 37.60 -20.70
#